data_AF-A0A0Q4X7A3-F1
#
_entry.id   AF-A0A0Q4X7A3-F1
#
_cell.length_a   1.000
_cell.length_b   1.000
_cell.length_c   1.000
_cell.angle_alpha   90.00
_cell.angle_beta   90.00
_cell.angle_gamma   90.00
#
_symmetry.space_group_name_H-M   'P 1'
#
loop_
_entity.id
_entity.type
_entity.pdbx_description
1 polymer ?
#
loop_
_entity_poly.entity_id
_entity_poly.type
_entity_poly.pdbx_seq_one_letter_code
_entity_poly.pdbx_strand_id
1 'polypeptide(L)' 'MTKLFIANIRAAKGFRPLVTVRAAAEGEAKVFLAAAYPDDEIVDVVEPSDWVSDADTGSAPGDIREHAGVEWQAP' A
#
# COMPACT_ATOMS: atom_id res chain seq x y z
N MET A 1 -1.44 -16.33 6.96
CA MET A 1 -1.85 -15.13 7.73
C MET A 1 -1.27 -13.93 6.99
N THR A 2 -2.06 -12.89 6.76
CA THR A 2 -1.62 -11.67 6.07
C THR A 2 -0.99 -10.68 7.05
N LYS A 3 -0.05 -9.89 6.55
CA LYS A 3 0.55 -8.73 7.21
C LYS A 3 0.04 -7.45 6.54
N LEU A 4 0.26 -6.31 7.19
CA LEU A 4 0.02 -5.01 6.59
C LEU A 4 1.31 -4.51 5.93
N PHE A 5 1.20 -4.02 4.70
CA PHE A 5 2.26 -3.28 4.01
C PHE A 5 1.74 -1.89 3.69
N ILE A 6 2.65 -0.92 3.61
CA ILE A 6 2.41 0.41 3.04
C ILE A 6 3.13 0.50 1.70
N ALA A 7 2.53 1.23 0.76
CA ALA A 7 3.04 1.41 -0.58
C ALA A 7 3.09 2.88 -0.99
N ASN A 8 4.19 3.23 -1.65
CA ASN A 8 4.37 4.48 -2.34
C ASN A 8 4.04 4.28 -3.82
N ILE A 9 3.03 4.97 -4.33
CA ILE A 9 2.52 4.77 -5.69
C ILE A 9 2.54 6.11 -6.43
N ARG A 10 3.14 6.12 -7.62
CA ARG A 10 3.21 7.30 -8.49
C ARG A 10 2.25 7.14 -9.66
N ALA A 11 1.23 7.99 -9.71
CA ALA A 11 0.33 8.13 -10.84
C ALA A 11 0.81 9.23 -11.81
N ALA A 12 0.21 9.30 -13.00
CA ALA A 12 0.53 10.33 -14.00
C ALA A 12 0.35 11.78 -13.49
N LYS A 13 -0.55 11.99 -12.52
CA LYS A 13 -0.84 13.31 -11.92
C LYS A 13 -0.01 13.63 -10.67
N GLY A 14 0.87 12.72 -10.25
CA GLY A 14 1.64 12.83 -9.01
C GLY A 14 1.51 11.59 -8.13
N PHE A 15 2.04 11.68 -6.91
CA PHE A 15 1.92 10.59 -5.94
C PHE A 15 0.48 10.38 -5.48
N ARG A 16 0.09 9.11 -5.36
CA ARG A 16 -1.10 8.71 -4.63
C ARG A 16 -0.90 9.03 -3.14
N PRO A 17 -1.99 9.19 -2.37
CA PRO A 17 -1.91 9.10 -0.92
C PRO A 17 -1.30 7.75 -0.50
N LEU A 18 -0.81 7.65 0.73
CA LEU A 18 -0.27 6.41 1.27
C LEU A 18 -1.29 5.28 1.11
N VAL A 19 -0.85 4.17 0.50
CA VAL A 19 -1.70 3.01 0.25
C VAL A 19 -1.32 1.89 1.18
N THR A 20 -2.27 1.25 1.82
CA THR A 20 -2.05 0.00 2.55
C THR A 20 -2.54 -1.20 1.76
N VAL A 21 -1.88 -2.35 1.95
CA VAL A 21 -2.31 -3.63 1.39
C VAL A 21 -2.07 -4.78 2.36
N ARG A 22 -3.00 -5.74 2.40
CA ARG A 22 -2.85 -7.00 3.11
C ARG A 22 -2.25 -8.08 2.23
N ALA A 23 -1.10 -8.62 2.61
CA ALA A 23 -0.42 -9.69 1.88
C ALA A 23 0.42 -10.57 2.81
N ALA A 24 0.78 -11.76 2.38
CA ALA A 24 1.68 -12.67 3.10
C ALA A 24 3.14 -12.19 3.07
N ALA A 25 3.55 -11.49 2.00
CA ALA A 25 4.90 -10.97 1.80
C ALA A 25 4.90 -9.78 0.82
N GLU A 26 6.01 -9.03 0.79
CA GLU A 26 6.19 -7.86 -0.09
C GLU A 26 5.97 -8.19 -1.58
N GLY A 27 6.46 -9.35 -2.05
CA GLY A 27 6.27 -9.78 -3.43
C GLY A 27 4.80 -9.98 -3.80
N GLU A 28 3.99 -10.51 -2.87
CA GLU A 28 2.56 -10.67 -3.08
C GLU A 28 1.82 -9.33 -2.98
N ALA A 29 2.24 -8.45 -2.07
CA ALA A 29 1.73 -7.07 -1.99
C ALA A 29 1.93 -6.34 -3.33
N LYS A 30 3.11 -6.44 -3.95
CA LYS A 30 3.39 -5.86 -5.27
C LYS A 30 2.47 -6.41 -6.36
N VAL A 31 2.15 -7.71 -6.33
CA VAL A 31 1.20 -8.32 -7.29
C VAL A 31 -0.21 -7.75 -7.11
N PHE A 32 -0.71 -7.65 -5.88
CA PHE A 32 -2.04 -7.07 -5.63
C PHE A 32 -2.11 -5.59 -6.02
N LEU A 33 -1.08 -4.82 -5.70
CA LEU A 33 -1.01 -3.41 -6.05
C LEU A 33 -0.89 -3.20 -7.56
N ALA A 34 -0.08 -3.98 -8.26
CA ALA A 34 0.01 -3.89 -9.72
C ALA A 34 -1.32 -4.25 -10.42
N ALA A 35 -2.12 -5.15 -9.83
CA ALA A 35 -3.46 -5.46 -10.32
C ALA A 35 -4.47 -4.33 -10.04
N ALA A 36 -4.37 -3.67 -8.88
CA ALA A 36 -5.27 -2.59 -8.48
C ALA A 36 -4.94 -1.25 -9.16
N TYR A 37 -3.65 -1.01 -9.45
CA TYR A 37 -3.14 0.22 -10.05
C TYR A 37 -2.36 -0.07 -11.34
N PRO A 38 -3.00 -0.60 -12.39
CA PRO A 38 -2.31 -1.10 -13.59
C PRO A 38 -1.59 -0.01 -14.40
N ASP A 39 -2.01 1.25 -14.26
CA ASP A 39 -1.45 2.40 -14.98
C ASP A 39 -0.45 3.21 -14.13
N ASP A 40 -0.30 2.87 -12.85
CA ASP A 40 0.57 3.60 -11.93
C ASP A 40 1.86 2.82 -11.63
N GLU A 41 2.88 3.53 -11.20
CA GLU A 41 4.17 2.96 -10.82
C GLU A 41 4.19 2.66 -9.31
N ILE A 42 4.45 1.41 -8.95
CA ILE A 42 4.69 1.01 -7.56
C ILE A 42 6.16 1.31 -7.22
N VAL A 43 6.40 2.46 -6.57
CA VAL A 43 7.74 2.97 -6.26
C VAL A 43 8.37 2.20 -5.11
N ASP A 44 7.60 1.96 -4.05
CA ASP A 44 8.07 1.25 -2.86
C ASP A 44 6.94 0.48 -2.18
N VAL A 45 7.27 -0.63 -1.52
CA VAL A 45 6.36 -1.44 -0.70
C VAL A 45 7.14 -1.98 0.49
N VAL A 46 6.73 -1.62 1.70
CA VAL A 46 7.44 -1.97 2.94
C VAL A 46 6.46 -2.29 4.07
N GLU A 47 6.93 -2.98 5.11
CA GLU A 47 6.17 -3.09 6.35
C GLU A 47 6.09 -1.69 7.01
N PRO A 48 4.97 -1.33 7.66
CA PRO A 48 4.71 0.03 8.14
C PRO A 48 5.65 0.57 9.23
N SER A 49 6.63 -0.18 9.72
CA SER A 49 7.51 0.20 10.84
C SER A 49 6.71 0.83 12.01
N ASP A 50 6.94 2.11 12.33
CA ASP A 50 6.26 2.86 13.38
C ASP A 50 4.93 3.50 12.93
N TRP A 51 4.61 3.44 11.64
CA TRP A 51 3.36 3.96 11.12
C TRP A 51 2.19 3.10 11.57
N VAL A 52 1.22 3.73 12.23
CA VAL A 52 -0.01 3.08 12.66
C VAL A 52 -1.15 3.67 11.86
N SER A 53 -1.91 2.81 11.20
CA SER A 53 -3.13 3.22 10.53
C SER A 53 -4.23 3.54 11.55
N ASP A 54 -4.90 4.67 11.39
CA ASP A 54 -6.10 5.04 12.14
C ASP A 54 -7.39 4.45 11.53
N ALA A 55 -7.28 3.78 10.37
CA ALA A 55 -8.38 3.22 9.62
C ALA A 55 -8.13 1.76 9.23
N ASP A 56 -9.16 0.91 9.33
CA ASP A 56 -9.03 -0.49 8.98
C ASP A 56 -8.88 -0.67 7.46
N THR A 57 -7.79 -1.34 7.06
CA THR A 57 -7.56 -1.77 5.68
C THR A 57 -8.37 -3.03 5.36
N GLY A 58 -8.69 -3.83 6.38
CA GLY A 58 -9.24 -5.17 6.24
C GLY A 58 -8.25 -6.23 6.74
N SER A 59 -8.53 -7.49 6.42
CA SER A 59 -7.78 -8.66 6.92
C SER A 59 -7.54 -9.75 5.87
N ALA A 60 -8.26 -9.71 4.75
CA ALA A 60 -8.11 -10.69 3.67
C ALA A 60 -6.91 -10.35 2.76
N PRO A 61 -6.30 -11.35 2.11
CA PRO A 61 -5.27 -11.08 1.10
C PRO A 61 -5.82 -10.20 -0.03
N GLY A 62 -5.11 -9.13 -0.37
CA GLY A 62 -5.49 -8.18 -1.41
C GLY A 62 -6.43 -7.07 -0.95
N ASP A 63 -6.79 -7.01 0.34
CA ASP A 63 -7.47 -5.84 0.90
C ASP A 63 -6.55 -4.61 0.77
N ILE A 64 -7.01 -3.59 0.05
CA ILE A 64 -6.27 -2.37 -0.28
C ILE A 64 -7.05 -1.14 0.18
N ARG A 65 -6.34 -0.13 0.69
CA ARG A 65 -6.94 1.15 1.08
C ARG A 65 -6.00 2.32 0.79
N GLU A 66 -6.54 3.40 0.21
CA GLU A 66 -5.87 4.69 0.14
C GLU A 66 -6.18 5.53 1.40
N HIS A 67 -5.17 6.18 1.97
CA HIS A 67 -5.30 7.07 3.13
C HIS A 67 -5.21 8.53 2.69
N ALA A 68 -6.35 9.11 2.28
CA ALA A 68 -6.41 10.47 1.76
C ALA A 68 -5.81 11.49 2.75
N GLY A 69 -4.95 12.37 2.25
CA GLY A 69 -4.25 13.38 3.07
C GLY A 69 -3.05 12.86 3.85
N VAL A 70 -2.75 11.56 3.77
CA VAL A 70 -1.53 10.97 4.34
C VAL A 70 -0.52 10.77 3.22
N GLU A 71 0.61 11.48 3.31
CA GLU A 71 1.72 11.29 2.40
C GLU A 71 2.54 10.06 2.81
N TRP A 72 3.30 9.52 1.85
CA TRP A 72 4.24 8.42 2.08
C TRP A 72 5.12 8.66 3.30
N GLN A 73 5.20 7.66 4.18
CA GLN A 73 6.08 7.65 5.34
C GLN A 73 7.17 6.61 5.06
N ALA A 74 8.35 7.07 4.63
CA ALA A 74 9.48 6.17 4.46
C ALA A 74 9.83 5.54 5.83
N PRO A 75 10.10 4.22 5.88
CA PRO A 75 10.43 3.51 7.11
C PRO A 75 11.79 3.92 7.69
#